data_AF-A0A1W1CTP0-F1
#
_entry.id   AF-A0A1W1CTP0-F1
#
_cell.length_a   1.000
_cell.length_b   1.000
_cell.length_c   1.000
_cell.angle_alpha   90.00
_cell.angle_beta   90.00
_cell.angle_gamma   90.00
#
_symmetry.space_group_name_H-M   'P 1'
#
loop_
_entity.id
_entity.type
_entity.pdbx_description
1 polymer ?
#
loop_
_entity_poly.entity_id
_entity_poly.type
_entity_poly.pdbx_seq_one_letter_code
_entity_poly.pdbx_strand_id
1 'polypeptide(L)'
;MNPNKQKIIELFYANVKGKKPNTSSSNQKHDGKKGHWLEQQMGIKFNASNSPDIFGYEMKNQTTSGKITFGDWSADEYIFQHGRPKKIHKTNQNYNISKDRFLEIFGKPNEKKNNRLSWSGIPCPTYINIYSAYGQILKIDTNSDIIILYSYSQDTRANKQQIVPLEMQKENLILARWYRASIQKKLEDKFNQAGWFTCKMDNSGVYNSIHFGRPMNFESWIGLLERGIVFFDSGMYQGNSRNYSQWRAFTAFWDSLIEESY
;
A
#
# COMPACT_ATOMS: atom_id res chain seq x y z
N MET A 1 19.12 -22.18 15.35
CA MET A 1 18.68 -21.17 14.36
C MET A 1 17.87 -21.85 13.27
N ASN A 2 16.80 -21.24 12.75
CA ASN A 2 15.97 -21.84 11.69
C ASN A 2 16.79 -22.06 10.40
N PRO A 3 16.80 -23.27 9.78
CA PRO A 3 17.60 -23.55 8.57
C PRO A 3 17.31 -22.63 7.38
N ASN A 4 16.06 -22.21 7.20
CA ASN A 4 15.68 -21.28 6.14
C ASN A 4 16.26 -19.88 6.40
N LYS A 5 16.25 -19.43 7.65
CA LYS A 5 16.87 -18.16 8.05
C LYS A 5 18.39 -18.18 7.82
N GLN A 6 19.05 -19.27 8.20
CA GLN A 6 20.48 -19.48 7.96
C GLN A 6 20.83 -19.34 6.48
N LYS A 7 20.06 -19.95 5.58
CA LYS A 7 20.25 -19.81 4.12
C LYS A 7 20.12 -18.36 3.64
N ILE A 8 19.18 -17.59 4.18
CA ILE A 8 19.02 -16.17 3.84
C ILE A 8 20.26 -15.38 4.27
N ILE A 9 20.77 -15.64 5.48
CA ILE A 9 21.99 -15.00 5.99
C ILE A 9 23.20 -15.37 5.12
N GLU A 10 23.35 -16.63 4.74
CA GLU A 10 24.42 -17.07 3.83
C GLU A 10 24.35 -16.36 2.47
N LEU A 11 23.16 -16.24 1.88
CA LEU A 11 22.95 -15.47 0.64
C LEU A 11 23.36 -14.01 0.82
N PHE A 12 22.98 -13.39 1.94
CA PHE A 12 23.36 -12.01 2.24
C PHE A 12 24.89 -11.85 2.33
N TYR A 13 25.58 -12.70 3.08
CA TYR A 13 27.03 -12.63 3.26
C TYR A 13 27.79 -12.91 1.96
N ALA A 14 27.33 -13.85 1.13
CA ALA A 14 27.96 -14.17 -0.14
C ALA A 14 27.72 -13.09 -1.21
N ASN A 15 26.49 -12.58 -1.29
CA ASN A 15 26.04 -11.83 -2.48
C ASN A 15 25.80 -10.34 -2.23
N VAL A 16 25.61 -9.89 -0.99
CA VAL A 16 25.11 -8.54 -0.68
C VAL A 16 26.05 -7.75 0.25
N LYS A 17 26.50 -8.36 1.35
CA LYS A 17 27.35 -7.72 2.36
C LYS A 17 28.59 -7.09 1.73
N GLY A 18 28.86 -5.83 2.06
CA GLY A 18 30.01 -5.09 1.55
C GLY A 18 29.84 -4.51 0.14
N LYS A 19 28.69 -4.70 -0.52
CA LYS A 19 28.45 -4.20 -1.88
C LYS A 19 27.54 -2.98 -1.90
N LYS A 20 27.74 -2.11 -2.89
CA LYS A 20 26.81 -1.05 -3.28
C LYS A 20 25.90 -1.54 -4.41
N PRO A 21 24.60 -1.19 -4.43
CA PRO A 21 23.73 -1.54 -5.55
C PRO A 21 24.27 -0.98 -6.87
N ASN A 22 24.56 -1.83 -7.83
CA ASN A 22 24.89 -1.40 -9.20
C ASN A 22 23.62 -1.33 -10.03
N THR A 23 23.14 -0.12 -10.30
CA THR A 23 21.90 0.09 -11.05
C THR A 23 22.15 0.71 -12.42
N SER A 24 23.37 0.70 -12.95
CA SER A 24 23.73 1.40 -14.20
C SER A 24 22.92 0.94 -15.41
N SER A 25 22.57 -0.34 -15.47
CA SER A 25 21.74 -0.95 -16.53
C SER A 25 20.23 -0.77 -16.32
N SER A 26 19.79 -0.18 -15.20
CA SER A 26 18.37 0.04 -14.90
C SER A 26 17.88 1.39 -15.42
N ASN A 27 16.56 1.54 -15.60
CA ASN A 27 15.96 2.85 -15.82
C ASN A 27 16.26 3.75 -14.60
N GLN A 28 17.05 4.80 -14.79
CA GLN A 28 17.50 5.64 -13.69
C GLN A 28 16.36 6.41 -13.02
N LYS A 29 15.22 6.59 -13.71
CA LYS A 29 14.00 7.22 -13.20
C LYS A 29 13.10 6.26 -12.39
N HIS A 30 13.46 4.97 -12.29
CA HIS A 30 12.68 3.99 -11.54
C HIS A 30 13.12 3.95 -10.08
N ASP A 31 12.26 4.39 -9.16
CA ASP A 31 12.54 4.46 -7.72
C ASP A 31 12.84 3.07 -7.11
N GLY A 32 12.30 2.00 -7.68
CA GLY A 32 12.49 0.63 -7.21
C GLY A 32 13.78 -0.07 -7.67
N LYS A 33 14.65 0.59 -8.45
CA LYS A 33 15.82 -0.06 -9.07
C LYS A 33 16.80 -0.70 -8.07
N LYS A 34 17.00 -0.09 -6.89
CA LYS A 34 17.87 -0.65 -5.84
C LYS A 34 17.27 -1.90 -5.20
N GLY A 35 15.94 -1.91 -5.04
CA GLY A 35 15.21 -3.09 -4.56
C GLY A 35 15.35 -4.26 -5.53
N HIS A 36 15.17 -4.02 -6.83
CA HIS A 36 15.36 -5.05 -7.85
C HIS A 36 16.78 -5.61 -7.90
N TRP A 37 17.80 -4.76 -7.75
CA TRP A 37 19.19 -5.23 -7.65
C TRP A 37 19.34 -6.18 -6.45
N LEU A 38 18.79 -5.81 -5.30
CA LEU A 38 18.92 -6.58 -4.07
C LEU A 38 18.15 -7.91 -4.16
N GLU A 39 16.93 -7.90 -4.70
CA GLU A 39 16.12 -9.09 -4.97
C GLU A 39 16.89 -10.11 -5.82
N GLN A 40 17.57 -9.63 -6.88
CA GLN A 40 18.42 -10.48 -7.72
C GLN A 40 19.59 -11.08 -6.94
N GLN A 41 20.28 -10.30 -6.10
CA GLN A 41 21.40 -10.82 -5.30
C GLN A 41 20.94 -11.84 -4.25
N MET A 42 19.72 -11.71 -3.74
CA MET A 42 19.11 -12.65 -2.81
C MET A 42 18.48 -13.87 -3.52
N GLY A 43 18.60 -13.98 -4.84
CA GLY A 43 18.08 -15.11 -5.62
C GLY A 43 16.55 -15.13 -5.74
N ILE A 44 15.89 -14.00 -5.52
CA ILE A 44 14.43 -13.87 -5.58
C ILE A 44 13.99 -13.87 -7.04
N LYS A 45 13.12 -14.82 -7.41
CA LYS A 45 12.52 -14.86 -8.75
C LYS A 45 11.25 -14.03 -8.78
N PHE A 46 11.22 -13.04 -9.67
CA PHE A 46 10.02 -12.24 -9.92
C PHE A 46 8.83 -13.12 -10.30
N ASN A 47 7.77 -13.06 -9.51
CA ASN A 47 6.48 -13.65 -9.84
C ASN A 47 5.36 -12.74 -9.32
N ALA A 48 4.12 -12.98 -9.77
CA ALA A 48 2.95 -12.23 -9.33
C ALA A 48 2.23 -12.92 -8.14
N SER A 49 2.90 -13.83 -7.43
CA SER A 49 2.33 -14.52 -6.28
C SER A 49 2.21 -13.59 -5.08
N ASN A 50 1.21 -13.84 -4.24
CA ASN A 50 1.08 -13.17 -2.95
C ASN A 50 1.77 -13.94 -1.81
N SER A 51 2.71 -14.84 -2.15
CA SER A 51 3.53 -15.58 -1.20
C SER A 51 4.72 -14.74 -0.71
N PRO A 52 5.41 -15.14 0.38
CA PRO A 52 6.64 -14.50 0.79
C PRO A 52 7.72 -14.68 -0.28
N ASP A 53 8.69 -13.77 -0.33
CA ASP A 53 9.70 -13.74 -1.39
C ASP A 53 10.59 -15.00 -1.42
N ILE A 54 11.17 -15.39 -0.28
CA ILE A 54 12.03 -16.59 -0.18
C ILE A 54 11.88 -17.31 1.15
N PHE A 55 11.82 -18.64 1.10
CA PHE A 55 11.86 -19.54 2.25
C PHE A 55 10.86 -19.23 3.39
N GLY A 56 9.71 -18.63 3.05
CA GLY A 56 8.68 -18.23 4.01
C GLY A 56 8.86 -16.83 4.61
N TYR A 57 9.89 -16.08 4.20
CA TYR A 57 10.10 -14.70 4.64
C TYR A 57 9.81 -13.70 3.52
N GLU A 58 9.10 -12.63 3.88
CA GLU A 58 8.94 -11.46 3.03
C GLU A 58 10.18 -10.56 3.13
N MET A 59 10.72 -10.15 1.99
CA MET A 59 11.80 -9.19 1.92
C MET A 59 11.26 -7.76 1.86
N LYS A 60 11.77 -6.91 2.73
CA LYS A 60 11.57 -5.46 2.66
C LYS A 60 12.86 -4.75 2.29
N ASN A 61 12.70 -3.70 1.51
CA ASN A 61 13.79 -2.85 1.07
C ASN A 61 13.84 -1.60 1.94
N GLN A 62 15.05 -1.17 2.32
CA GLN A 62 15.26 0.16 2.85
C GLN A 62 14.85 1.20 1.79
N THR A 63 13.93 2.10 2.13
CA THR A 63 13.45 3.13 1.19
C THR A 63 13.98 4.51 1.57
N THR A 64 14.16 5.38 0.57
CA THR A 64 14.50 6.79 0.78
C THR A 64 13.27 7.65 1.13
N SER A 65 12.06 7.11 0.93
CA SER A 65 10.81 7.81 1.23
C SER A 65 10.46 7.89 2.72
N GLY A 66 11.21 7.18 3.57
CA GLY A 66 10.91 7.03 4.99
C GLY A 66 9.67 6.17 5.28
N LYS A 67 9.14 5.47 4.28
CA LYS A 67 7.94 4.62 4.36
C LYS A 67 8.22 3.25 3.77
N ILE A 68 7.72 2.20 4.41
CA ILE A 68 7.78 0.82 3.90
C ILE A 68 6.35 0.31 3.74
N THR A 69 6.12 -0.37 2.61
CA THR A 69 4.79 -0.86 2.20
C THR A 69 4.59 -2.31 2.62
N PHE A 70 3.47 -2.59 3.28
CA PHE A 70 3.01 -3.96 3.54
C PHE A 70 2.61 -4.62 2.22
N GLY A 71 1.73 -3.96 1.46
CA GLY A 71 1.37 -4.32 0.11
C GLY A 71 0.58 -3.22 -0.62
N ASP A 72 0.51 -3.36 -1.94
CA ASP A 72 -0.44 -2.64 -2.80
C ASP A 72 -1.68 -3.52 -2.97
N TRP A 73 -2.67 -3.30 -2.13
CA TRP A 73 -3.87 -4.12 -2.06
C TRP A 73 -5.06 -3.27 -2.49
N SER A 74 -5.46 -3.39 -3.75
CA SER A 74 -6.68 -2.76 -4.26
C SER A 74 -7.91 -3.22 -3.47
N ALA A 75 -8.87 -2.30 -3.32
CA ALA A 75 -10.16 -2.57 -2.70
C ALA A 75 -10.91 -3.67 -3.46
N ASP A 76 -11.70 -4.44 -2.72
CA ASP A 76 -12.56 -5.45 -3.29
C ASP A 76 -13.69 -4.80 -4.08
N GLU A 77 -14.17 -3.66 -3.58
CA GLU A 77 -15.18 -2.82 -4.18
C GLU A 77 -14.68 -1.38 -4.33
N TYR A 78 -14.87 -0.79 -5.52
CA TYR A 78 -14.82 0.66 -5.72
C TYR A 78 -16.11 1.11 -6.38
N ILE A 79 -16.61 2.30 -6.04
CA ILE A 79 -17.87 2.85 -6.56
C ILE A 79 -17.95 2.93 -8.10
N PHE A 80 -16.81 2.94 -8.81
CA PHE A 80 -16.73 2.93 -10.28
C PHE A 80 -16.56 1.52 -10.88
N GLN A 81 -16.66 0.46 -10.08
CA GLN A 81 -16.52 -0.93 -10.53
C GLN A 81 -17.85 -1.66 -10.74
N HIS A 82 -18.99 -0.98 -10.63
CA HIS A 82 -20.29 -1.54 -10.99
C HIS A 82 -20.33 -1.97 -12.47
N GLY A 83 -20.96 -3.12 -12.76
CA GLY A 83 -21.21 -3.57 -14.14
C GLY A 83 -20.05 -4.29 -14.84
N ARG A 84 -18.96 -4.66 -14.14
CA ARG A 84 -17.96 -5.58 -14.71
C ARG A 84 -18.40 -7.04 -14.52
N PRO A 85 -18.28 -7.92 -15.52
CA PRO A 85 -18.55 -9.33 -15.33
C PRO A 85 -17.62 -9.87 -14.22
N LYS A 86 -18.22 -10.49 -13.19
CA LYS A 86 -17.59 -11.09 -11.99
C LYS A 86 -17.23 -10.16 -10.80
N LYS A 87 -17.60 -8.88 -10.80
CA LYS A 87 -17.52 -8.03 -9.60
C LYS A 87 -18.82 -7.27 -9.39
N ILE A 88 -19.72 -7.86 -8.61
CA ILE A 88 -20.93 -7.16 -8.14
C ILE A 88 -20.48 -6.29 -6.97
N HIS A 89 -20.43 -4.97 -7.17
CA HIS A 89 -20.36 -4.05 -6.04
C HIS A 89 -21.74 -4.07 -5.37
N LYS A 90 -21.85 -4.77 -4.24
CA LYS A 90 -23.14 -5.09 -3.61
C LYS A 90 -23.71 -3.92 -2.81
N THR A 91 -22.88 -2.92 -2.53
CA THR A 91 -23.18 -1.99 -1.44
C THR A 91 -23.89 -0.70 -1.87
N ASN A 92 -23.53 -0.12 -3.01
CA ASN A 92 -24.20 1.06 -3.56
C ASN A 92 -25.09 0.69 -4.76
N GLN A 93 -25.97 1.61 -5.16
CA GLN A 93 -26.56 1.58 -6.50
C GLN A 93 -25.48 1.80 -7.59
N ASN A 94 -25.73 1.31 -8.81
CA ASN A 94 -24.84 1.56 -9.93
C ASN A 94 -24.98 3.01 -10.43
N TYR A 95 -23.98 3.83 -10.15
CA TYR A 95 -23.89 5.22 -10.64
C TYR A 95 -23.38 5.35 -12.09
N ASN A 96 -23.01 4.24 -12.73
CA ASN A 96 -22.50 4.17 -14.10
C ASN A 96 -21.32 5.13 -14.39
N ILE A 97 -20.44 5.33 -13.39
CA ILE A 97 -19.27 6.19 -13.52
C ILE A 97 -18.01 5.37 -13.84
N SER A 98 -17.15 5.94 -14.69
CA SER A 98 -15.82 5.41 -14.96
C SER A 98 -14.83 5.79 -13.84
N LYS A 99 -13.62 5.19 -13.85
CA LYS A 99 -12.56 5.62 -12.93
C LYS A 99 -12.14 7.07 -13.17
N ASP A 100 -12.10 7.51 -14.42
CA ASP A 100 -11.75 8.91 -14.73
C ASP A 100 -12.83 9.85 -14.21
N ARG A 101 -14.12 9.50 -14.36
CA ARG A 101 -15.21 10.28 -13.76
C ARG A 101 -15.15 10.29 -12.23
N PHE A 102 -14.77 9.17 -11.60
CA PHE A 102 -14.48 9.15 -10.16
C PHE A 102 -13.37 10.13 -9.78
N LEU A 103 -12.28 10.19 -10.55
CA LEU A 103 -11.17 11.11 -10.30
C LEU A 103 -11.56 12.58 -10.51
N GLU A 104 -12.49 12.88 -11.43
CA GLU A 104 -13.06 14.23 -11.60
C GLU A 104 -13.89 14.64 -10.37
N ILE A 105 -14.67 13.72 -9.80
CA ILE A 105 -15.58 14.01 -8.70
C ILE A 105 -14.83 14.06 -7.35
N PHE A 106 -13.98 13.07 -7.09
CA PHE A 106 -13.38 12.80 -5.77
C PHE A 106 -11.85 12.99 -5.73
N GLY A 107 -11.22 13.29 -6.86
CA GLY A 107 -9.78 13.53 -6.98
C GLY A 107 -9.42 15.01 -7.11
N LYS A 108 -8.13 15.28 -7.31
CA LYS A 108 -7.57 16.61 -7.50
C LYS A 108 -6.62 16.65 -8.72
N PRO A 109 -6.62 17.74 -9.51
CA PRO A 109 -5.63 17.94 -10.55
C PRO A 109 -4.25 18.24 -9.95
N ASN A 110 -3.20 17.82 -10.66
CA ASN A 110 -1.82 18.16 -10.32
C ASN A 110 -1.22 19.03 -11.42
N GLU A 111 -1.07 20.32 -11.16
CA GLU A 111 -0.54 21.32 -12.11
C GLU A 111 0.84 20.93 -12.63
N LYS A 112 1.71 20.37 -11.78
CA LYS A 112 3.04 19.88 -12.16
C LYS A 112 3.01 18.66 -13.09
N LYS A 113 1.85 18.07 -13.30
CA LYS A 113 1.61 16.91 -14.18
C LYS A 113 0.53 17.23 -15.21
N ASN A 114 0.54 18.44 -15.77
CA ASN A 114 -0.42 18.90 -16.78
C ASN A 114 -1.88 18.69 -16.35
N ASN A 115 -2.19 19.04 -15.10
CA ASN A 115 -3.52 18.89 -14.49
C ASN A 115 -4.07 17.46 -14.45
N ARG A 116 -3.21 16.43 -14.60
CA ARG A 116 -3.63 15.04 -14.47
C ARG A 116 -4.31 14.80 -13.12
N LEU A 117 -5.52 14.27 -13.16
CA LEU A 117 -6.31 13.99 -11.96
C LEU A 117 -5.73 12.80 -11.18
N SER A 118 -5.81 12.89 -9.85
CA SER A 118 -5.41 11.81 -8.95
C SER A 118 -6.25 11.80 -7.69
N TRP A 119 -6.50 10.60 -7.18
CA TRP A 119 -7.07 10.40 -5.87
C TRP A 119 -5.93 10.03 -4.94
N SER A 120 -5.16 11.05 -4.53
CA SER A 120 -3.94 10.92 -3.75
C SER A 120 -3.66 12.20 -2.96
N GLY A 121 -3.05 12.10 -1.78
CA GLY A 121 -2.84 13.27 -0.92
C GLY A 121 -4.16 13.83 -0.40
N ILE A 122 -4.34 15.15 -0.46
CA ILE A 122 -5.46 15.88 0.17
C ILE A 122 -6.87 15.28 -0.05
N PRO A 123 -7.25 14.77 -1.24
CA PRO A 123 -8.59 14.20 -1.43
C PRO A 123 -8.80 12.87 -0.70
N CYS A 124 -7.76 12.05 -0.60
CA CYS A 124 -7.84 10.70 -0.08
C CYS A 124 -7.55 10.68 1.43
N PRO A 125 -8.40 10.07 2.27
CA PRO A 125 -8.13 9.97 3.71
C PRO A 125 -6.95 9.01 3.96
N THR A 126 -5.92 9.49 4.66
CA THR A 126 -4.70 8.71 4.98
C THR A 126 -4.86 7.90 6.26
N TYR A 127 -5.47 8.49 7.29
CA TYR A 127 -5.62 7.91 8.61
C TYR A 127 -7.09 7.68 8.93
N ILE A 128 -7.37 6.73 9.81
CA ILE A 128 -8.75 6.41 10.19
C ILE A 128 -9.40 7.57 10.94
N ASN A 129 -10.72 7.68 10.81
CA ASN A 129 -11.57 8.63 11.53
C ASN A 129 -11.25 10.12 11.32
N ILE A 130 -10.49 10.47 10.28
CA ILE A 130 -10.20 11.85 9.91
C ILE A 130 -10.81 12.15 8.54
N TYR A 131 -11.63 13.20 8.47
CA TYR A 131 -12.15 13.69 7.21
C TYR A 131 -11.07 14.42 6.41
N SER A 132 -10.99 14.12 5.12
CA SER A 132 -10.26 14.91 4.14
C SER A 132 -11.05 16.17 3.79
N ALA A 133 -10.38 17.17 3.19
CA ALA A 133 -11.05 18.37 2.68
C ALA A 133 -12.09 18.06 1.58
N TYR A 134 -12.07 16.85 1.04
CA TYR A 134 -12.99 16.36 0.02
C TYR A 134 -14.14 15.55 0.64
N GLY A 135 -14.37 15.66 1.95
CA GLY A 135 -15.47 15.00 2.65
C GLY A 135 -15.32 13.49 2.77
N GLN A 136 -14.10 12.97 2.64
CA GLN A 136 -13.85 11.53 2.65
C GLN A 136 -13.19 11.08 3.96
N ILE A 137 -13.59 9.92 4.47
CA ILE A 137 -13.10 9.37 5.74
C ILE A 137 -12.80 7.89 5.59
N LEU A 138 -11.67 7.44 6.17
CA LEU A 138 -11.31 6.04 6.29
C LEU A 138 -11.86 5.49 7.62
N LYS A 139 -12.59 4.37 7.60
CA LYS A 139 -13.13 3.73 8.81
C LYS A 139 -12.90 2.23 8.78
N ILE A 140 -12.96 1.62 9.96
CA ILE A 140 -13.12 0.17 10.16
C ILE A 140 -14.56 -0.04 10.62
N ASP A 141 -15.32 -0.90 9.95
CA ASP A 141 -16.69 -1.19 10.32
C ASP A 141 -16.79 -2.31 11.36
N THR A 142 -18.01 -2.67 11.76
CA THR A 142 -18.27 -3.71 12.77
C THR A 142 -17.85 -5.12 12.34
N ASN A 143 -17.62 -5.35 11.04
CA ASN A 143 -17.12 -6.62 10.49
C ASN A 143 -15.59 -6.61 10.33
N SER A 144 -14.92 -5.55 10.79
CA SER A 144 -13.52 -5.24 10.52
C SER A 144 -13.22 -5.06 9.02
N ASP A 145 -14.23 -4.72 8.20
CA ASP A 145 -13.97 -4.25 6.85
C ASP A 145 -13.37 -2.84 6.94
N ILE A 146 -12.45 -2.53 6.03
CA ILE A 146 -11.92 -1.18 5.90
C ILE A 146 -12.71 -0.49 4.79
N ILE A 147 -13.26 0.69 5.08
CA ILE A 147 -14.11 1.44 4.15
C ILE A 147 -13.64 2.87 4.01
N ILE A 148 -13.73 3.41 2.79
CA ILE A 148 -13.67 4.84 2.57
C ILE A 148 -15.07 5.33 2.25
N LEU A 149 -15.56 6.26 3.06
CA LEU A 149 -16.86 6.89 2.92
C LEU A 149 -16.70 8.33 2.43
N TYR A 150 -17.67 8.82 1.69
CA TYR A 150 -17.88 10.22 1.37
C TYR A 150 -19.11 10.75 2.13
N SER A 151 -19.03 11.99 2.60
CA SER A 151 -20.09 12.69 3.31
C SER A 151 -20.20 14.09 2.70
N TYR A 152 -21.29 14.36 1.97
CA TYR A 152 -21.46 15.62 1.25
C TYR A 152 -21.41 16.83 2.18
N SER A 153 -21.95 16.71 3.39
CA SER A 153 -21.90 17.75 4.41
C SER A 153 -20.45 18.07 4.87
N GLN A 154 -19.54 17.11 4.76
CA GLN A 154 -18.14 17.22 5.21
C GLN A 154 -17.18 17.65 4.09
N ASP A 155 -17.63 17.66 2.84
CA ASP A 155 -16.86 18.19 1.71
C ASP A 155 -16.77 19.71 1.81
N THR A 156 -15.56 20.26 1.94
CA THR A 156 -15.35 21.69 2.19
C THR A 156 -15.01 22.47 0.91
N ARG A 157 -15.05 21.81 -0.26
CA ARG A 157 -14.79 22.48 -1.53
C ARG A 157 -15.91 23.46 -1.86
N ALA A 158 -15.54 24.70 -2.18
CA ALA A 158 -16.49 25.76 -2.52
C ALA A 158 -17.37 25.43 -3.74
N ASN A 159 -16.86 24.63 -4.68
CA ASN A 159 -17.57 24.24 -5.90
C ASN A 159 -18.14 22.81 -5.86
N LYS A 160 -18.31 22.20 -4.67
CA LYS A 160 -18.83 20.83 -4.56
C LYS A 160 -20.21 20.63 -5.18
N GLN A 161 -21.09 21.65 -5.16
CA GLN A 161 -22.41 21.58 -5.80
C GLN A 161 -22.30 21.32 -7.32
N GLN A 162 -21.25 21.83 -7.97
CA GLN A 162 -21.04 21.71 -9.42
C GLN A 162 -20.32 20.42 -9.79
N ILE A 163 -19.43 19.94 -8.92
CA ILE A 163 -18.59 18.76 -9.19
C ILE A 163 -19.33 17.47 -8.86
N VAL A 164 -20.05 17.43 -7.73
CA VAL A 164 -20.66 16.21 -7.20
C VAL A 164 -22.07 16.06 -7.76
N PRO A 165 -22.36 15.02 -8.56
CA PRO A 165 -23.70 14.78 -9.11
C PRO A 165 -24.76 14.70 -8.01
N LEU A 166 -25.97 15.21 -8.29
CA LEU A 166 -27.05 15.32 -7.30
C LEU A 166 -27.35 13.99 -6.60
N GLU A 167 -27.35 12.89 -7.35
CA GLU A 167 -27.57 11.53 -6.85
C GLU A 167 -26.44 10.99 -5.95
N MET A 168 -25.29 11.65 -5.94
CA MET A 168 -24.12 11.35 -5.10
C MET A 168 -23.93 12.38 -3.96
N GLN A 169 -24.75 13.43 -3.88
CA GLN A 169 -24.77 14.38 -2.75
C GLN A 169 -25.46 13.73 -1.54
N LYS A 170 -24.81 12.71 -0.97
CA LYS A 170 -25.32 11.87 0.11
C LYS A 170 -24.34 11.80 1.27
N GLU A 171 -24.87 11.42 2.42
CA GLU A 171 -24.06 11.04 3.56
C GLU A 171 -23.68 9.56 3.51
N ASN A 172 -22.48 9.23 4.01
CA ASN A 172 -21.95 7.87 4.10
C ASN A 172 -21.93 7.08 2.78
N LEU A 173 -21.66 7.74 1.65
CA LEU A 173 -21.51 7.08 0.35
C LEU A 173 -20.20 6.26 0.31
N ILE A 174 -20.27 4.95 0.11
CA ILE A 174 -19.07 4.10 0.09
C ILE A 174 -18.30 4.30 -1.21
N LEU A 175 -17.08 4.81 -1.13
CA LEU A 175 -16.21 4.99 -2.30
C LEU A 175 -15.36 3.75 -2.57
N ALA A 176 -14.88 3.09 -1.50
CA ALA A 176 -14.08 1.88 -1.57
C ALA A 176 -14.30 1.01 -0.33
N ARG A 177 -14.22 -0.32 -0.50
CA ARG A 177 -14.28 -1.31 0.59
C ARG A 177 -13.25 -2.41 0.39
N TRP A 178 -12.54 -2.71 1.46
CA TRP A 178 -11.70 -3.88 1.62
C TRP A 178 -12.35 -4.80 2.65
N TYR A 179 -12.71 -6.01 2.22
CA TYR A 179 -13.23 -7.02 3.12
C TYR A 179 -12.13 -7.52 4.04
N ARG A 180 -12.47 -7.74 5.31
CA ARG A 180 -11.59 -8.37 6.31
C ARG A 180 -10.85 -9.58 5.74
N ALA A 181 -11.61 -10.53 5.17
CA ALA A 181 -11.06 -11.78 4.62
C ALA A 181 -10.04 -11.55 3.48
N SER A 182 -10.25 -10.51 2.67
CA SER A 182 -9.36 -10.16 1.54
C SER A 182 -8.02 -9.63 2.04
N ILE A 183 -8.04 -8.70 3.00
CA ILE A 183 -6.82 -8.16 3.61
C ILE A 183 -6.11 -9.22 4.43
N GLN A 184 -6.85 -9.98 5.25
CA GLN A 184 -6.30 -11.06 6.05
C GLN A 184 -5.52 -12.04 5.19
N LYS A 185 -6.13 -12.56 4.12
CA LYS A 185 -5.45 -13.46 3.19
C LYS A 185 -4.19 -12.81 2.60
N LYS A 186 -4.31 -11.56 2.13
CA LYS A 186 -3.20 -10.85 1.48
C LYS A 186 -2.00 -10.65 2.40
N LEU A 187 -2.27 -10.30 3.65
CA LEU A 187 -1.26 -10.10 4.68
C LEU A 187 -0.66 -11.44 5.14
N GLU A 188 -1.48 -12.42 5.48
CA GLU A 188 -1.04 -13.64 6.15
C GLU A 188 -0.32 -14.62 5.22
N ASP A 189 -0.75 -14.70 3.95
CA ASP A 189 0.01 -15.43 2.93
C ASP A 189 1.46 -14.93 2.83
N LYS A 190 1.66 -13.63 3.11
CA LYS A 190 2.90 -12.92 2.83
C LYS A 190 3.80 -12.77 4.04
N PHE A 191 3.22 -12.46 5.20
CA PHE A 191 3.98 -12.14 6.42
C PHE A 191 3.78 -13.14 7.55
N ASN A 192 2.77 -14.01 7.51
CA ASN A 192 2.43 -14.88 8.63
C ASN A 192 3.07 -16.29 8.53
N GLN A 193 4.02 -16.46 7.61
CA GLN A 193 4.69 -17.75 7.40
C GLN A 193 5.90 -17.89 8.34
N ALA A 194 7.02 -17.26 8.01
CA ALA A 194 8.21 -17.22 8.88
C ALA A 194 8.58 -15.80 9.35
N GLY A 195 7.92 -14.78 8.81
CA GLY A 195 8.14 -13.37 9.16
C GLY A 195 8.65 -12.57 7.98
N TRP A 196 9.49 -11.59 8.28
CA TRP A 196 10.06 -10.70 7.27
C TRP A 196 11.53 -10.40 7.58
N PHE A 197 12.25 -9.92 6.57
CA PHE A 197 13.62 -9.46 6.74
C PHE A 197 13.90 -8.22 5.89
N THR A 198 14.97 -7.51 6.24
CA THR A 198 15.47 -6.37 5.48
C THR A 198 16.99 -6.31 5.53
N CYS A 199 17.61 -5.85 4.45
CA CYS A 199 19.04 -5.57 4.40
C CYS A 199 19.25 -4.05 4.49
N LYS A 200 20.13 -3.60 5.38
CA LYS A 200 20.42 -2.17 5.56
C LYS A 200 21.78 -1.78 5.01
N MET A 201 21.83 -0.54 4.54
CA MET A 201 23.05 0.13 4.12
C MET A 201 23.56 1.06 5.21
N ASP A 202 24.88 1.20 5.28
CA ASP A 202 25.54 2.28 6.02
C ASP A 202 25.42 3.64 5.30
N ASN A 203 25.98 4.68 5.92
CA ASN A 203 25.97 6.04 5.38
C ASN A 203 26.73 6.19 4.04
N SER A 204 27.57 5.22 3.68
CA SER A 204 28.28 5.19 2.39
C SER A 204 27.48 4.52 1.28
N GLY A 205 26.30 3.97 1.61
CA GLY A 205 25.44 3.23 0.69
C GLY A 205 25.87 1.78 0.46
N VAL A 206 26.70 1.22 1.35
CA VAL A 206 27.14 -0.18 1.31
C VAL A 206 26.24 -1.01 2.22
N TYR A 207 25.76 -2.16 1.75
CA TYR A 207 25.00 -3.08 2.61
C TYR A 207 25.89 -3.65 3.72
N ASN A 208 25.49 -3.44 4.97
CA ASN A 208 26.28 -3.80 6.14
C ASN A 208 25.54 -4.70 7.14
N SER A 209 24.23 -4.84 7.08
CA SER A 209 23.53 -5.74 8.00
C SER A 209 22.25 -6.32 7.40
N ILE A 210 21.82 -7.44 7.96
CA ILE A 210 20.53 -8.06 7.70
C ILE A 210 19.76 -8.20 9.01
N HIS A 211 18.46 -7.92 8.97
CA HIS A 211 17.59 -7.88 10.13
C HIS A 211 16.33 -8.70 9.89
N PHE A 212 15.83 -9.33 10.94
CA PHE A 212 14.62 -10.16 10.89
C PHE A 212 13.58 -9.66 11.90
N GLY A 213 12.32 -9.76 11.52
CA GLY A 213 11.18 -9.52 12.40
C GLY A 213 10.16 -10.67 12.37
N ARG A 214 9.31 -10.71 13.39
CA ARG A 214 8.33 -11.79 13.57
C ARG A 214 7.26 -11.86 12.47
N PRO A 215 6.60 -13.03 12.32
CA PRO A 215 5.34 -13.14 11.61
C PRO A 215 4.29 -12.12 12.08
N MET A 216 3.47 -11.65 11.13
CA MET A 216 2.37 -10.73 11.40
C MET A 216 1.05 -11.31 10.87
N ASN A 217 0.01 -11.23 11.70
CA ASN A 217 -1.35 -11.67 11.37
C ASN A 217 -2.32 -10.47 11.25
N PHE A 218 -3.54 -10.72 10.78
CA PHE A 218 -4.52 -9.66 10.57
C PHE A 218 -4.84 -8.87 11.85
N GLU A 219 -5.02 -9.55 12.99
CA GLU A 219 -5.37 -8.90 14.27
C GLU A 219 -4.30 -7.91 14.74
N SER A 220 -3.03 -8.34 14.69
CA SER A 220 -1.91 -7.45 15.03
C SER A 220 -1.81 -6.26 14.07
N TRP A 221 -2.10 -6.47 12.79
CA TRP A 221 -1.99 -5.47 11.75
C TRP A 221 -3.14 -4.46 11.77
N ILE A 222 -4.39 -4.91 11.96
CA ILE A 222 -5.55 -4.02 12.01
C ILE A 222 -5.48 -3.10 13.24
N GLY A 223 -4.98 -3.60 14.38
CA GLY A 223 -4.71 -2.77 15.55
C GLY A 223 -3.60 -1.72 15.34
N LEU A 224 -2.74 -1.86 14.33
CA LEU A 224 -1.80 -0.80 13.93
C LEU A 224 -2.48 0.26 13.07
N LEU A 225 -3.44 -0.13 12.23
CA LEU A 225 -4.26 0.82 11.47
C LEU A 225 -5.13 1.66 12.41
N GLU A 226 -5.73 1.03 13.42
CA GLU A 226 -6.52 1.71 14.46
C GLU A 226 -5.72 2.76 15.23
N ARG A 227 -4.44 2.49 15.49
CA ARG A 227 -3.52 3.43 16.15
C ARG A 227 -2.92 4.49 15.21
N GLY A 228 -3.25 4.45 13.92
CA GLY A 228 -2.66 5.34 12.91
C GLY A 228 -1.18 5.08 12.60
N ILE A 229 -0.64 3.94 13.04
CA ILE A 229 0.75 3.53 12.73
C ILE A 229 0.83 3.00 11.30
N VAL A 230 -0.13 2.15 10.92
CA VAL A 230 -0.37 1.80 9.53
C VAL A 230 -1.33 2.83 8.95
N PHE A 231 -1.07 3.28 7.74
CA PHE A 231 -1.89 4.25 7.04
C PHE A 231 -2.10 3.88 5.57
N PHE A 232 -3.16 4.44 5.00
CA PHE A 232 -3.51 4.27 3.61
C PHE A 232 -2.85 5.35 2.75
N ASP A 233 -2.25 4.95 1.63
CA ASP A 233 -1.64 5.84 0.65
C ASP A 233 -2.11 5.45 -0.75
N SER A 234 -3.00 6.27 -1.32
CA SER A 234 -3.49 6.03 -2.67
C SER A 234 -2.56 6.65 -3.71
N GLY A 235 -2.10 5.82 -4.64
CA GLY A 235 -1.37 6.22 -5.85
C GLY A 235 -2.27 6.32 -7.08
N MET A 236 -3.59 6.35 -6.93
CA MET A 236 -4.53 6.32 -8.06
C MET A 236 -4.45 7.61 -8.89
N TYR A 237 -4.29 7.49 -10.21
CA TYR A 237 -4.28 8.63 -11.12
C TYR A 237 -4.83 8.28 -12.51
N GLN A 238 -5.20 9.31 -13.25
CA GLN A 238 -5.80 9.23 -14.59
C GLN A 238 -4.83 8.66 -15.64
N GLY A 239 -5.33 7.77 -16.51
CA GLY A 239 -4.52 7.16 -17.56
C GLY A 239 -3.63 5.98 -17.12
N ASN A 240 -3.73 5.51 -15.87
CA ASN A 240 -3.17 4.22 -15.46
C ASN A 240 -4.32 3.27 -15.12
N SER A 241 -4.21 1.98 -15.45
CA SER A 241 -5.25 0.99 -15.16
C SER A 241 -5.27 0.55 -13.69
N ARG A 242 -4.11 0.57 -13.00
CA ARG A 242 -3.97 0.21 -11.58
C ARG A 242 -4.63 1.24 -10.67
N ASN A 243 -5.08 0.76 -9.52
CA ASN A 243 -5.69 1.61 -8.50
C ASN A 243 -4.67 2.12 -7.49
N TYR A 244 -3.57 1.38 -7.24
CA TYR A 244 -2.52 1.72 -6.27
C TYR A 244 -3.07 2.04 -4.89
N SER A 245 -3.32 1.02 -4.10
CA SER A 245 -3.88 1.12 -2.76
C SER A 245 -2.87 0.60 -1.76
N GLN A 246 -1.96 1.48 -1.36
CA GLN A 246 -0.77 1.09 -0.62
C GLN A 246 -1.03 1.20 0.87
N TRP A 247 -0.74 0.13 1.60
CA TRP A 247 -0.78 0.10 3.05
C TRP A 247 0.63 0.21 3.59
N ARG A 248 0.90 1.25 4.38
CA ARG A 248 2.27 1.67 4.70
C ARG A 248 2.43 1.98 6.18
N ALA A 249 3.67 1.89 6.65
CA ALA A 249 4.10 2.48 7.91
C ALA A 249 5.45 3.17 7.71
N PHE A 250 5.82 4.05 8.63
CA PHE A 250 7.14 4.71 8.60
C PHE A 250 8.26 3.71 8.83
N THR A 251 9.43 3.95 8.23
CA THR A 251 10.63 3.11 8.37
C THR A 251 11.00 2.90 9.84
N ALA A 252 10.86 3.94 10.69
CA ALA A 252 11.13 3.85 12.12
C ALA A 252 10.26 2.80 12.84
N PHE A 253 9.01 2.62 12.40
CA PHE A 253 8.15 1.57 12.96
C PHE A 253 8.64 0.18 12.55
N TRP A 254 8.98 -0.03 11.28
CA TRP A 254 9.57 -1.30 10.84
C TRP A 254 10.87 -1.62 11.58
N ASP A 255 11.69 -0.61 11.84
CA ASP A 255 12.93 -0.76 12.61
C ASP A 255 12.65 -1.20 14.06
N SER A 256 11.58 -0.71 14.67
CA SER A 256 11.14 -1.15 16.00
C SER A 256 10.65 -2.60 16.06
N LEU A 257 10.35 -3.21 14.92
CA LEU A 257 9.90 -4.60 14.81
C LEU A 257 11.06 -5.60 14.60
N ILE A 258 12.32 -5.12 14.55
CA ILE A 258 13.51 -5.96 14.39
C ILE A 258 13.80 -6.70 15.71
N GLU A 259 13.96 -8.01 15.65
CA GLU A 259 14.32 -8.84 16.80
C GLU A 259 15.73 -9.43 16.71
N GLU A 260 16.20 -9.69 15.50
CA GLU A 260 17.51 -10.31 15.25
C GLU A 260 18.25 -9.51 14.19
N SER A 261 19.57 -9.35 14.39
CA SER A 261 20.45 -8.59 13.51
C SER A 261 21.75 -9.36 13.29
N TYR A 262 22.22 -9.41 12.04
CA TYR A 262 23.44 -10.10 11.62
C TYR A 262 24.25 -9.26 10.63
#